data_AF-A0A1S1EJF3-F1
#
_entry.id   AF-A0A1S1EJF3-F1
#
_cell.length_a   1.000
_cell.length_b   1.000
_cell.length_c   1.000
_cell.angle_alpha   90.00
_cell.angle_beta   90.00
_cell.angle_gamma   90.00
#
_symmetry.space_group_name_H-M   'P 1'
#
loop_
_entity.id
_entity.type
_entity.pdbx_description
1 polymer ?
#
loop_
_entity_poly.entity_id
_entity_poly.type
_entity_poly.pdbx_seq_one_letter_code
_entity_poly.pdbx_strand_id
1 'polypeptide(L)' 'MTDLRSEDQKVAAVNASMVMAGQPLSAEDEALLRRQFRSEVSADEAVLLVLEREGLGDSPRAHELRRRIAGVA' A
#
# COMPACT_ATOMS: atom_id res chain seq x y z
N MET A 1 -18.73 -5.50 6.90
CA MET A 1 -18.84 -4.17 7.53
C MET A 1 -18.56 -3.14 6.45
N THR A 2 -19.52 -2.28 6.13
CA THR A 2 -19.34 -1.25 5.10
C THR A 2 -18.58 -0.07 5.71
N ASP A 3 -17.40 0.25 5.18
CA ASP A 3 -16.64 1.42 5.61
C ASP A 3 -17.33 2.68 5.07
N LEU A 4 -17.93 3.46 5.97
CA LEU A 4 -18.70 4.68 5.65
C LEU A 4 -17.83 5.92 5.46
N ARG A 5 -16.51 5.81 5.66
CA ARG A 5 -15.59 6.93 5.52
C ARG A 5 -15.40 7.30 4.05
N SER A 6 -15.30 8.59 3.75
CA SER A 6 -14.82 9.07 2.45
C SER A 6 -13.36 8.67 2.22
N GLU A 7 -12.89 8.69 0.97
CA GLU A 7 -11.47 8.45 0.66
C GLU A 7 -10.55 9.38 1.47
N ASP A 8 -10.88 10.68 1.52
CA ASP A 8 -10.10 11.66 2.29
C ASP A 8 -10.07 11.37 3.78
N GLN A 9 -11.18 10.90 4.36
CA GLN A 9 -11.21 10.49 5.77
C GLN A 9 -10.33 9.27 6.03
N LYS A 10 -10.24 8.34 5.08
CA LYS A 10 -9.36 7.17 5.20
C LYS A 10 -7.89 7.59 5.08
N VAL A 11 -7.55 8.43 4.10
CA VAL A 11 -6.20 8.99 3.92
C VAL A 11 -5.77 9.77 5.15
N ALA A 12 -6.62 10.66 5.67
CA ALA A 12 -6.35 11.44 6.86
C ALA A 12 -6.10 10.55 8.09
N ALA A 13 -6.89 9.47 8.25
CA ALA A 13 -6.70 8.52 9.33
C ALA A 13 -5.35 7.77 9.23
N VAL A 14 -4.94 7.35 8.03
CA VAL A 14 -3.62 6.73 7.83
C VAL A 14 -2.51 7.73 8.09
N ASN A 15 -2.61 8.95 7.54
CA ASN A 15 -1.59 9.98 7.74
C ASN A 15 -1.45 10.35 9.23
N ALA A 16 -2.55 10.45 9.98
CA ALA A 16 -2.50 10.71 11.42
C ALA A 16 -1.70 9.61 12.16
N SER A 17 -1.96 8.33 11.87
CA SER A 17 -1.20 7.21 12.44
C SER A 17 0.28 7.27 12.06
N MET A 18 0.58 7.59 10.80
CA MET A 18 1.94 7.71 10.26
C MET A 18 2.71 8.88 10.89
N VAL A 19 2.07 10.02 11.09
CA VAL A 19 2.61 11.17 11.84
C VAL A 19 2.89 10.79 13.29
N MET A 20 1.98 10.08 13.97
CA MET A 20 2.20 9.60 15.34
C MET A 20 3.37 8.62 15.43
N ALA A 21 3.64 7.84 14.38
CA ALA A 21 4.80 6.98 14.26
C ALA A 21 6.10 7.72 13.86
N GLY A 22 6.05 9.05 13.68
CA GLY A 22 7.19 9.86 13.24
C GLY A 22 7.58 9.66 11.77
N GLN A 23 6.66 9.14 10.95
CA GLN A 23 6.88 8.78 9.55
C GLN A 23 5.71 9.32 8.71
N PRO A 24 5.53 10.65 8.56
CA PRO A 24 4.41 11.21 7.80
C PRO A 24 4.37 10.67 6.36
N LEU A 25 3.16 10.53 5.78
CA LEU A 25 3.04 10.06 4.40
C LEU A 25 3.71 11.03 3.44
N SER A 26 4.50 10.49 2.51
CA SER A 26 4.94 11.24 1.34
C SER A 26 3.77 11.44 0.36
N ALA A 27 3.89 12.41 -0.54
CA ALA A 27 2.89 12.61 -1.60
C ALA A 27 2.77 11.38 -2.52
N GLU A 28 3.87 10.64 -2.70
CA GLU A 28 3.89 9.41 -3.49
C GLU A 28 3.16 8.26 -2.79
N ASP A 29 3.38 8.09 -1.49
CA ASP A 29 2.68 7.07 -0.69
C ASP A 29 1.19 7.38 -0.57
N GLU A 30 0.81 8.66 -0.44
CA GLU A 30 -0.60 9.07 -0.46
C GLU A 30 -1.24 8.71 -1.81
N ALA A 31 -0.58 8.99 -2.92
CA ALA A 31 -1.10 8.65 -4.24
C ALA A 31 -1.29 7.13 -4.40
N LEU A 32 -0.33 6.32 -3.93
CA LEU A 32 -0.44 4.86 -3.93
C LEU A 32 -1.59 4.37 -3.03
N LEU A 33 -1.73 4.94 -1.82
CA LEU A 33 -2.79 4.62 -0.88
C LEU A 33 -4.19 4.93 -1.45
N ARG A 34 -4.34 6.06 -2.16
CA ARG A 34 -5.60 6.41 -2.84
C ARG A 34 -5.95 5.43 -3.94
N ARG A 35 -4.96 4.93 -4.69
CA ARG A 35 -5.18 3.86 -5.68
C ARG A 35 -5.66 2.56 -5.02
N GLN A 36 -5.11 2.22 -3.84
CA GLN A 36 -5.58 1.07 -3.07
C GLN A 36 -7.01 1.22 -2.58
N PHE A 37 -7.40 2.40 -2.06
CA PHE A 37 -8.77 2.63 -1.61
C PHE A 37 -9.80 2.58 -2.75
N ARG A 38 -9.37 2.86 -3.99
CA ARG A 38 -10.18 2.72 -5.21
C ARG A 38 -10.09 1.32 -5.84
N SER A 39 -9.39 0.39 -5.20
CA SER A 39 -9.15 -0.98 -5.69
C SER A 39 -8.44 -1.04 -7.07
N GLU A 40 -7.72 0.01 -7.45
CA GLU A 40 -6.92 0.04 -8.68
C GLU A 40 -5.62 -0.73 -8.54
N VAL A 41 -5.17 -0.94 -7.30
CA VAL A 41 -3.98 -1.70 -6.91
C VAL A 41 -4.32 -2.44 -5.62
N SER A 42 -4.02 -3.73 -5.57
CA SER A 42 -4.16 -4.53 -4.36
C SER A 42 -3.10 -4.17 -3.31
N ALA A 43 -3.32 -4.61 -2.07
CA ALA A 43 -2.32 -4.46 -1.02
C ALA A 43 -0.99 -5.15 -1.38
N ASP A 44 -1.05 -6.34 -1.98
CA ASP A 44 0.14 -7.10 -2.36
C ASP A 44 0.93 -6.42 -3.48
N GLU A 45 0.24 -5.90 -4.50
CA GLU A 45 0.87 -5.15 -5.59
C GLU A 45 1.55 -3.87 -5.10
N ALA A 46 0.90 -3.13 -4.18
CA ALA A 46 1.49 -1.91 -3.63
C ALA A 46 2.77 -2.21 -2.83
N VAL A 47 2.78 -3.27 -2.02
CA VAL A 47 3.99 -3.68 -1.28
C VAL A 47 5.08 -4.12 -2.26
N LEU A 48 4.73 -4.86 -3.31
CA LEU A 48 5.69 -5.28 -4.33
C LEU A 48 6.34 -4.07 -5.02
N LEU A 49 5.55 -3.05 -5.38
CA LEU A 49 6.06 -1.81 -5.97
C LEU A 49 7.06 -1.09 -5.06
N VAL A 50 6.77 -1.03 -3.75
CA VAL A 50 7.70 -0.43 -2.77
C VAL A 50 8.99 -1.25 -2.70
N LEU A 51 8.91 -2.58 -2.62
CA LEU A 51 10.10 -3.43 -2.60
C LEU A 51 10.95 -3.27 -3.86
N GLU A 52 10.34 -3.18 -5.03
CA GLU A 52 11.07 -2.99 -6.30
C GLU A 52 11.79 -1.64 -6.35
N ARG A 53 11.16 -0.56 -5.86
CA ARG A 53 11.76 0.78 -5.77
C ARG A 53 12.96 0.84 -4.84
N GLU A 54 12.88 0.13 -3.73
CA GLU A 54 13.95 0.04 -2.73
C GLU A 54 15.06 -0.97 -3.12
N GLY A 55 15.02 -1.53 -4.33
CA GLY A 55 16.00 -2.52 -4.80
C GLY A 55 15.86 -3.91 -4.16
N LEU A 56 14.74 -4.17 -3.49
CA LEU A 56 14.39 -5.43 -2.82
C LEU A 56 13.49 -6.33 -3.69
N GLY A 57 13.43 -6.07 -5.00
CA GLY A 57 12.59 -6.79 -5.96
C GLY A 57 12.90 -8.29 -6.10
N ASP A 58 14.11 -8.72 -5.70
CA ASP A 58 14.52 -10.13 -5.71
C ASP A 58 14.43 -10.80 -4.32
N SER A 59 13.98 -10.06 -3.31
CA SER A 59 13.81 -10.62 -1.96
C SER A 59 12.84 -11.82 -1.95
N PRO A 60 12.97 -12.73 -0.96
CA PRO A 60 12.00 -13.81 -0.78
C PRO A 60 10.56 -13.31 -0.66
N ARG A 61 10.38 -12.13 -0.04
CA ARG A 61 9.07 -11.48 0.11
C ARG A 61 8.50 -11.02 -1.23
N ALA A 62 9.31 -10.42 -2.10
CA ALA A 62 8.86 -10.01 -3.43
C ALA A 62 8.44 -11.24 -4.27
N HIS A 63 9.18 -12.34 -4.18
CA HIS A 63 8.80 -13.60 -4.84
C HIS A 63 7.47 -14.17 -4.33
N GLU A 64 7.25 -14.14 -3.02
CA GLU A 64 5.98 -14.57 -2.41
C GLU A 64 4.80 -13.71 -2.89
N LEU A 65 4.96 -12.38 -2.91
CA LEU A 65 3.94 -11.46 -3.39
C LEU A 65 3.58 -11.72 -4.85
N ARG A 66 4.57 -11.94 -5.72
CA ARG A 66 4.30 -12.31 -7.13
C ARG A 66 3.49 -13.60 -7.27
N ARG A 67 3.75 -14.62 -6.44
CA ARG A 67 2.93 -15.85 -6.44
C ARG A 67 1.49 -15.60 -6.00
N ARG A 68 1.28 -14.80 -4.94
CA ARG A 68 -0.06 -14.43 -4.44
C ARG A 68 -0.85 -13.63 -5.48
N ILE A 69 -0.20 -12.66 -6.13
CA ILE A 69 -0.78 -11.85 -7.22
C ILE A 69 -1.16 -12.73 -8.41
N ALA A 70 -0.32 -13.71 -8.77
CA ALA A 70 -0.61 -14.65 -9.85
C ALA A 70 -1.70 -15.68 -9.52
N GLY A 71 -2.24 -15.69 -8.29
CA GLY A 71 -3.23 -16.67 -7.85
C GLY A 71 -2.67 -18.09 -7.67
N VAL A 72 -1.35 -18.23 -7.48
CA VAL A 72 -0.65 -19.52 -7.28
C VAL A 72 -0.38 -19.75 -5.78
N ALA A 73 -1.30 -19.28 -4.94
CA ALA A 73 -1.18 -19.32 -3.47
C ALA A 73 -1.77 -20.59 -2.88
#